data_AF-A0A314UER9-F1
#
_entry.id   AF-A0A314UER9-F1
#
_cell.length_a   1.000
_cell.length_b   1.000
_cell.length_c   1.000
_cell.angle_alpha   90.00
_cell.angle_beta   90.00
_cell.angle_gamma   90.00
#
_symmetry.space_group_name_H-M   'P 1'
#
loop_
_entity.id
_entity.type
_entity.pdbx_description
1 polymer ?
#
loop_
_entity_poly.entity_id
_entity_poly.type
_entity_poly.pdbx_seq_one_letter_code
_entity_poly.pdbx_strand_id
1 'polypeptide(L)'
;MRTDNYFVPSLFLMPSFEQELEKLFPEKETVFHHLGRYLFHPSNHVWGLITRYYQAHLAKADERIGIQVRTFESGPSPLQHVMNQIYACVFKEKLLPQVDKQKPVVTAPSGIPKLKSVLITSLTSGYSENMRNMYWQHPTVNGDLIGVFQPSHEGHQQTDKNLHDRKAWAEMYLLSLGGLKPWILYKPENQTTPNPPCRQVMSMEPCFHAPPFYDCKAKRGVDTGALVPHVRHCEDMSWGLKLVGSHESHDQL
;
A
#
# COMPACT_ATOMS: atom_id res chain seq x y z
N MET A 1 6.55 -14.01 -24.13
CA MET A 1 6.52 -12.59 -23.72
C MET A 1 7.40 -12.43 -22.48
N ARG A 2 8.25 -11.40 -22.41
CA ARG A 2 9.03 -11.04 -21.21
C ARG A 2 8.65 -9.62 -20.83
N THR A 3 8.12 -9.42 -19.62
CA THR A 3 7.65 -8.13 -19.12
C THR A 3 7.71 -8.13 -17.59
N ASP A 4 7.96 -6.98 -17.01
CA ASP A 4 7.96 -6.67 -15.58
C ASP A 4 6.94 -5.57 -15.22
N ASN A 5 6.09 -5.18 -16.18
CA ASN A 5 5.14 -4.09 -16.04
C ASN A 5 3.68 -4.57 -16.02
N TYR A 6 2.83 -3.84 -15.31
CA TYR A 6 1.38 -3.97 -15.35
C TYR A 6 0.80 -3.15 -16.52
N PHE A 7 0.86 -3.69 -17.74
CA PHE A 7 0.51 -2.94 -18.97
C PHE A 7 -1.01 -2.87 -19.28
N VAL A 8 -1.86 -3.34 -18.38
CA VAL A 8 -3.32 -3.41 -18.57
C VAL A 8 -3.95 -2.05 -18.90
N PRO A 9 -3.59 -0.92 -18.25
CA PRO A 9 -4.22 0.37 -18.55
C PRO A 9 -4.15 0.77 -20.03
N SER A 10 -3.06 0.45 -20.72
CA SER A 10 -2.93 0.75 -22.15
C SER A 10 -3.77 -0.15 -23.05
N LEU A 11 -4.20 -1.33 -22.58
CA LEU A 11 -5.14 -2.18 -23.31
C LEU A 11 -6.52 -1.52 -23.43
N PHE A 12 -6.93 -0.72 -22.43
CA PHE A 12 -8.17 0.06 -22.46
C PHE A 12 -8.13 1.23 -23.44
N LEU A 13 -6.95 1.57 -23.98
CA LEU A 13 -6.79 2.59 -25.03
C LEU A 13 -6.81 1.98 -26.44
N MET A 14 -6.93 0.66 -26.56
CA MET A 14 -6.92 -0.05 -27.84
C MET A 14 -8.35 -0.32 -28.33
N PRO A 15 -8.76 0.23 -29.49
CA PRO A 15 -10.12 0.03 -30.00
C PRO A 15 -10.49 -1.45 -30.23
N SER A 16 -9.50 -2.31 -30.48
CA SER A 16 -9.72 -3.75 -30.67
C SER A 16 -10.12 -4.50 -29.39
N PHE A 17 -9.83 -3.94 -28.21
CA PHE A 17 -10.11 -4.58 -26.91
C PHE A 17 -11.24 -3.90 -26.14
N GLU A 18 -11.58 -2.67 -26.49
CA GLU A 18 -12.57 -1.83 -25.81
C GLU A 18 -13.87 -2.58 -25.50
N GLN A 19 -14.56 -3.10 -26.53
CA GLN A 19 -15.86 -3.75 -26.35
C GLN A 19 -15.81 -4.95 -25.38
N GLU A 20 -14.72 -5.72 -25.40
CA GLU A 20 -14.60 -6.91 -24.55
C GLU A 20 -14.23 -6.52 -23.12
N LEU A 21 -13.30 -5.59 -22.95
CA LEU A 21 -12.89 -5.11 -21.64
C LEU A 21 -14.02 -4.40 -20.89
N GLU A 22 -14.89 -3.67 -21.61
CA GLU A 22 -16.07 -3.06 -21.00
C GLU A 22 -17.10 -4.07 -20.50
N LYS A 23 -17.24 -5.22 -21.17
CA LYS A 23 -18.12 -6.30 -20.73
C LYS A 23 -17.53 -7.10 -19.57
N LEU A 24 -16.24 -7.40 -19.63
CA LEU A 24 -15.53 -8.16 -18.61
C LEU A 24 -15.39 -7.38 -17.30
N PHE A 25 -15.17 -6.06 -17.40
CA PHE A 25 -14.92 -5.18 -16.25
C PHE A 25 -15.83 -3.95 -16.30
N PRO A 26 -17.12 -4.09 -15.93
CA PRO A 26 -18.02 -2.94 -15.80
C PRO A 26 -17.47 -1.90 -14.82
N GLU A 27 -16.93 -2.39 -13.69
CA GLU A 27 -16.10 -1.60 -12.77
C GLU A 27 -14.65 -1.65 -13.24
N LYS A 28 -14.25 -0.67 -14.07
CA LYS A 28 -12.94 -0.64 -14.74
C LYS A 28 -11.75 -0.69 -13.77
N GLU A 29 -11.94 -0.35 -12.50
CA GLU A 29 -10.92 -0.36 -11.46
C GLU A 29 -10.77 -1.68 -10.68
N THR A 30 -11.25 -2.79 -11.25
CA THR A 30 -11.27 -4.11 -10.59
C THR A 30 -10.50 -5.20 -11.35
N VAL A 31 -9.75 -4.84 -12.39
CA VAL A 31 -9.09 -5.81 -13.29
C VAL A 31 -8.08 -6.67 -12.53
N PHE A 32 -7.13 -6.05 -11.82
CA PHE A 32 -6.15 -6.79 -11.04
C PHE A 32 -6.79 -7.47 -9.83
N HIS A 33 -7.83 -6.86 -9.24
CA HIS A 33 -8.55 -7.45 -8.12
C HIS A 33 -9.17 -8.81 -8.50
N HIS A 34 -9.91 -8.88 -9.61
CA HIS A 34 -10.55 -10.11 -10.06
C HIS A 34 -9.55 -11.12 -10.60
N LEU A 35 -8.68 -10.71 -11.52
CA LEU A 35 -7.72 -11.63 -12.13
C LEU A 35 -6.67 -12.11 -11.14
N GLY A 36 -6.20 -11.24 -10.24
CA GLY A 36 -5.24 -11.60 -9.21
C GLY A 36 -5.78 -12.68 -8.26
N ARG A 37 -7.03 -12.54 -7.82
CA ARG A 37 -7.70 -13.54 -6.96
C ARG A 37 -7.99 -14.86 -7.68
N TYR A 38 -8.21 -14.81 -8.99
CA TYR A 38 -8.44 -16.00 -9.81
C TYR A 38 -7.14 -16.77 -10.11
N LEU A 39 -6.04 -16.07 -10.37
CA LEU A 39 -4.79 -16.68 -10.82
C LEU A 39 -3.88 -17.09 -9.65
N PHE A 40 -3.80 -16.29 -8.60
CA PHE A 40 -2.71 -16.40 -7.63
C PHE A 40 -3.16 -17.02 -6.32
N HIS A 41 -3.11 -18.35 -6.25
CA HIS A 41 -3.36 -19.10 -5.01
C HIS A 41 -2.04 -19.52 -4.35
N PRO A 42 -1.81 -19.20 -3.05
CA PRO A 42 -0.60 -19.60 -2.36
C PRO A 42 -0.57 -21.13 -2.20
N SER A 43 0.61 -21.73 -2.40
CA SER A 43 0.82 -23.13 -2.04
C SER A 43 0.59 -23.37 -0.54
N ASN A 44 0.31 -24.62 -0.16
CA ASN A 44 0.10 -25.01 1.25
C ASN A 44 1.23 -24.54 2.18
N HIS A 45 2.47 -24.53 1.71
CA HIS A 45 3.61 -24.08 2.51
C HIS A 45 3.52 -22.58 2.83
N VAL A 46 3.21 -21.74 1.84
CA VAL A 46 3.02 -20.30 2.05
C VAL A 46 1.76 -20.04 2.86
N TRP A 47 0.67 -20.76 2.56
CA TRP A 47 -0.57 -20.66 3.32
C TRP A 47 -0.36 -20.97 4.81
N GLY A 48 0.51 -21.94 5.13
CA GLY A 48 0.93 -22.21 6.50
C GLY A 48 1.64 -21.03 7.17
N LEU A 49 2.48 -20.28 6.44
CA LEU A 49 3.11 -19.06 6.95
C LEU A 49 2.06 -17.99 7.27
N ILE A 50 1.16 -17.75 6.31
CA ILE A 50 0.08 -16.74 6.41
C ILE A 50 -0.82 -17.06 7.61
N THR A 51 -1.36 -18.27 7.67
CA THR A 51 -2.33 -18.67 8.69
C THR A 51 -1.74 -18.65 10.09
N ARG A 52 -0.53 -19.20 10.31
CA ARG A 52 0.11 -19.17 11.63
C ARG A 52 0.34 -17.74 12.11
N TYR A 53 0.85 -16.87 11.24
CA TYR A 53 1.12 -15.49 11.62
C TYR A 53 -0.17 -14.71 11.91
N TYR A 54 -1.17 -14.84 11.04
CA TYR A 54 -2.47 -14.19 11.22
C TYR A 54 -3.12 -14.62 12.54
N GLN A 55 -3.20 -15.93 12.80
CA GLN A 55 -3.83 -16.45 14.02
C GLN A 55 -3.09 -16.02 15.30
N ALA A 56 -1.76 -15.98 15.27
CA ALA A 56 -0.97 -15.61 16.44
C ALA A 56 -1.01 -14.11 16.77
N HIS A 57 -1.05 -13.23 15.75
CA HIS A 57 -0.79 -11.80 15.93
C HIS A 57 -1.91 -10.86 15.50
N LEU A 58 -2.75 -11.27 14.53
CA LEU A 58 -3.69 -10.37 13.86
C LEU A 58 -5.16 -10.75 14.11
N ALA A 59 -5.47 -12.03 14.36
CA ALA A 59 -6.84 -12.53 14.42
C ALA A 59 -7.68 -11.87 15.53
N LYS A 60 -7.08 -11.55 16.68
CA LYS A 60 -7.80 -11.03 17.85
C LYS A 60 -8.06 -9.52 17.82
N ALA A 61 -7.46 -8.78 16.89
CA ALA A 61 -7.62 -7.34 16.84
C ALA A 61 -9.01 -6.94 16.31
N ASP A 62 -9.56 -5.87 16.90
CA ASP A 62 -10.78 -5.21 16.43
C ASP A 62 -10.53 -4.51 15.08
N GLU A 63 -9.32 -3.98 14.90
CA GLU A 63 -8.89 -3.28 13.68
C GLU A 63 -7.47 -3.72 13.27
N ARG A 64 -7.23 -3.86 11.97
CA ARG A 64 -5.94 -4.27 11.41
C ARG A 64 -5.45 -3.21 10.46
N ILE A 65 -4.20 -2.79 10.62
CA ILE A 65 -3.58 -1.75 9.81
C ILE A 65 -2.32 -2.34 9.17
N GLY A 66 -2.28 -2.37 7.84
CA GLY A 66 -1.07 -2.74 7.10
C GLY A 66 -0.25 -1.50 6.76
N ILE A 67 1.05 -1.51 7.05
CA ILE A 67 2.01 -0.49 6.62
C ILE A 67 3.12 -1.18 5.84
N GLN A 68 3.08 -1.04 4.52
CA GLN A 68 4.13 -1.52 3.64
C GLN A 68 5.20 -0.44 3.50
N VAL A 69 6.45 -0.75 3.86
CA VAL A 69 7.56 0.21 3.83
C VAL A 69 8.64 -0.28 2.86
N ARG A 70 8.69 0.35 1.69
CA ARG A 70 9.78 0.20 0.72
C ARG A 70 10.53 1.52 0.56
N THR A 71 11.82 1.50 0.88
CA THR A 71 12.73 2.61 0.56
C THR A 71 13.60 2.25 -0.64
N PHE A 72 13.85 3.23 -1.51
CA PHE A 72 14.70 3.10 -2.69
C PHE A 72 16.00 3.91 -2.57
N GLU A 73 16.24 4.49 -1.39
CA GLU A 73 17.44 5.26 -1.08
C GLU A 73 18.49 4.38 -0.42
N SER A 74 19.76 4.67 -0.70
CA SER A 74 20.91 4.06 -0.04
C SER A 74 21.19 4.78 1.28
N GLY A 75 21.42 4.03 2.35
CA GLY A 75 21.77 4.58 3.66
C GLY A 75 21.41 3.63 4.81
N PRO A 76 21.82 3.97 6.05
CA PRO A 76 21.41 3.21 7.22
C PRO A 76 19.90 3.39 7.44
N SER A 77 19.17 2.28 7.42
CA SER A 77 17.75 2.21 7.74
C SER A 77 17.58 2.01 9.26
N PRO A 78 16.53 2.56 9.90
CA PRO A 78 15.42 3.30 9.32
C PRO A 78 15.78 4.75 8.99
N LEU A 79 15.32 5.24 7.84
CA LEU A 79 15.49 6.63 7.45
C LEU A 79 14.50 7.50 8.27
N GLN A 80 15.03 8.50 8.99
CA GLN A 80 14.22 9.30 9.90
C GLN A 80 13.10 10.07 9.18
N HIS A 81 13.35 10.58 7.98
CA HIS A 81 12.34 11.30 7.19
C HIS A 81 11.19 10.38 6.75
N VAL A 82 11.45 9.09 6.50
CA VAL A 82 10.42 8.08 6.19
C VAL A 82 9.62 7.74 7.46
N MET A 83 10.28 7.58 8.61
CA MET A 83 9.58 7.42 9.89
C MET A 83 8.65 8.59 10.18
N ASN A 84 9.14 9.82 10.00
CA ASN A 84 8.35 11.04 10.20
C ASN A 84 7.15 11.07 9.25
N GLN A 85 7.34 10.67 7.99
CA GLN A 85 6.27 10.58 7.00
C GLN A 85 5.20 9.55 7.39
N ILE A 86 5.59 8.36 7.84
CA ILE A 86 4.68 7.32 8.32
C ILE A 86 3.82 7.88 9.46
N TYR A 87 4.44 8.48 10.48
CA TYR A 87 3.71 9.08 11.61
C TYR A 87 2.78 10.22 11.16
N ALA A 88 3.28 11.13 10.32
CA ALA A 88 2.48 12.23 9.79
C ALA A 88 1.25 11.71 9.04
N CYS A 89 1.40 10.67 8.22
CA CYS A 89 0.29 10.05 7.51
C CYS A 89 -0.72 9.38 8.46
N VAL A 90 -0.28 8.43 9.28
CA VAL A 90 -1.20 7.61 10.10
C VAL A 90 -1.95 8.44 11.14
N PHE A 91 -1.34 9.52 11.64
CA PHE A 91 -2.00 10.42 12.60
C PHE A 91 -2.93 11.42 11.91
N LYS A 92 -2.52 12.02 10.79
CA LYS A 92 -3.36 12.96 10.05
C LYS A 92 -4.64 12.28 9.55
N GLU A 93 -4.49 11.07 9.01
CA GLU A 93 -5.60 10.29 8.44
C GLU A 93 -6.32 9.42 9.47
N LYS A 94 -5.98 9.58 10.77
CA LYS A 94 -6.64 8.92 11.91
C LYS A 94 -6.65 7.39 11.83
N LEU A 95 -5.67 6.80 11.14
CA LEU A 95 -5.48 5.34 11.08
C LEU A 95 -4.98 4.82 12.43
N LEU A 96 -4.07 5.58 13.06
CA LEU A 96 -3.53 5.28 14.38
C LEU A 96 -3.65 6.50 15.31
N PRO A 97 -3.80 6.28 16.63
CA PRO A 97 -3.88 7.35 17.60
C PRO A 97 -2.50 7.96 17.91
N GLN A 98 -2.47 9.24 18.21
CA GLN A 98 -1.28 9.86 18.80
C GLN A 98 -1.01 9.33 20.21
N VAL A 99 0.20 9.55 20.73
CA VAL A 99 0.60 9.18 22.09
C VAL A 99 0.77 10.40 22.99
N ASP A 100 0.45 10.26 24.28
CA ASP A 100 0.71 11.27 25.30
C ASP A 100 2.06 10.99 25.97
N LYS A 101 3.02 11.92 25.81
CA LYS A 101 4.37 11.81 26.40
C LYS A 101 4.46 12.40 27.81
N GLN A 102 3.48 13.17 28.24
CA GLN A 102 3.50 13.88 29.52
C GLN A 102 2.88 13.06 30.64
N LYS A 103 1.94 12.17 30.31
CA LYS A 103 1.23 11.35 31.29
C LYS A 103 1.65 9.88 31.21
N PRO A 104 1.94 9.22 32.35
CA PRO A 104 2.30 7.81 32.36
C PRO A 104 1.11 6.88 32.13
N VAL A 105 -0.12 7.36 32.35
CA VAL A 105 -1.36 6.57 32.26
C VAL A 105 -2.49 7.41 31.67
N VAL A 106 -3.34 6.79 30.85
CA VAL A 106 -4.59 7.40 30.36
C VAL A 106 -5.55 7.57 31.54
N THR A 107 -5.82 8.81 31.91
CA THR A 107 -6.62 9.13 33.11
C THR A 107 -8.12 8.96 32.87
N ALA A 108 -8.58 9.06 31.61
CA ALA A 108 -9.96 8.80 31.20
C ALA A 108 -10.01 8.46 29.69
N PRO A 109 -10.22 7.20 29.29
CA PRO A 109 -10.38 6.83 27.88
C PRO A 109 -11.64 7.48 27.30
N SER A 110 -11.57 8.01 26.08
CA SER A 110 -12.74 8.52 25.37
C SER A 110 -13.50 7.35 24.72
N GLY A 111 -14.18 6.54 25.54
CA GLY A 111 -14.96 5.38 25.08
C GLY A 111 -14.28 4.03 25.35
N ILE A 112 -14.81 2.97 24.72
CA ILE A 112 -14.29 1.60 24.86
C ILE A 112 -13.01 1.48 24.02
N PRO A 113 -11.86 1.15 24.63
CA PRO A 113 -10.61 0.94 23.91
C PRO A 113 -10.75 -0.14 22.84
N LYS A 114 -10.23 0.13 21.63
CA LYS A 114 -10.08 -0.89 20.60
C LYS A 114 -8.67 -1.49 20.62
N LEU A 115 -8.58 -2.79 20.38
CA LEU A 115 -7.33 -3.46 20.08
C LEU A 115 -7.02 -3.34 18.59
N LYS A 116 -5.97 -2.58 18.24
CA LYS A 116 -5.48 -2.46 16.88
C LYS A 116 -4.18 -3.25 16.69
N SER A 117 -4.13 -4.11 15.67
CA SER A 117 -2.88 -4.77 15.24
C SER A 117 -2.31 -4.09 14.00
N VAL A 118 -1.10 -3.55 14.12
CA VAL A 118 -0.34 -2.94 13.05
C VAL A 118 0.64 -3.96 12.48
N LEU A 119 0.46 -4.35 11.23
CA LEU A 119 1.37 -5.18 10.47
C LEU A 119 2.31 -4.29 9.66
N ILE A 120 3.61 -4.36 9.94
CA ILE A 120 4.64 -3.63 9.19
C ILE A 120 5.47 -4.62 8.39
N THR A 121 5.59 -4.39 7.09
CA THR A 121 6.50 -5.14 6.22
C THR A 121 7.57 -4.23 5.68
N SER A 122 8.82 -4.65 5.83
CA SER A 122 10.00 -3.89 5.38
C SER A 122 11.20 -4.80 5.34
N LEU A 123 12.19 -4.47 4.51
CA LEU A 123 13.48 -5.17 4.51
C LEU A 123 14.20 -5.05 5.86
N THR A 124 13.96 -3.97 6.61
CA THR A 124 14.65 -3.69 7.89
C THR A 124 13.68 -3.62 9.05
N SER A 125 14.12 -3.97 10.26
CA SER A 125 13.25 -3.97 11.44
C SER A 125 13.00 -2.58 12.05
N GLY A 126 13.87 -1.60 11.75
CA GLY A 126 13.87 -0.30 12.41
C GLY A 126 12.54 0.46 12.39
N TYR A 127 11.76 0.35 11.31
CA TYR A 127 10.45 1.00 11.23
C TYR A 127 9.45 0.41 12.24
N SER A 128 9.42 -0.92 12.36
CA SER A 128 8.56 -1.64 13.29
C SER A 128 9.01 -1.46 14.73
N GLU A 129 10.31 -1.58 14.99
CA GLU A 129 10.87 -1.41 16.32
C GLU A 129 10.62 -0.01 16.88
N ASN A 130 10.81 1.04 16.06
CA ASN A 130 10.54 2.41 16.49
C ASN A 130 9.06 2.62 16.84
N MET A 131 8.13 2.14 16.01
CA MET A 131 6.69 2.29 16.29
C MET A 131 6.26 1.46 17.51
N ARG A 132 6.76 0.23 17.64
CA ARG A 132 6.52 -0.63 18.80
C ARG A 132 7.01 0.04 20.08
N ASN A 133 8.22 0.58 20.07
CA ASN A 133 8.80 1.26 21.24
C ASN A 133 8.01 2.51 21.61
N MET A 134 7.52 3.28 20.64
CA MET A 134 6.66 4.45 20.89
C MET A 134 5.38 4.08 21.65
N TYR A 135 4.61 3.09 21.17
CA TYR A 135 3.38 2.66 21.84
C TYR A 135 3.63 1.89 23.14
N TRP A 136 4.81 1.30 23.31
CA TRP A 136 5.21 0.66 24.57
C TRP A 136 5.54 1.68 25.66
N GLN A 137 6.23 2.76 25.30
CA GLN A 137 6.71 3.78 26.25
C GLN A 137 5.65 4.82 26.61
N HIS A 138 4.65 5.02 25.74
CA HIS A 138 3.69 6.10 25.89
C HIS A 138 2.25 5.62 25.65
N PRO A 139 1.30 5.99 26.54
CA PRO A 139 -0.10 5.66 26.33
C PRO A 139 -0.69 6.42 25.12
N THR A 140 -1.69 5.81 24.47
CA THR A 140 -2.46 6.46 23.40
C THR A 140 -3.42 7.50 23.96
N VAL A 141 -3.64 8.59 23.22
CA VAL A 141 -4.49 9.70 23.68
C VAL A 141 -5.97 9.30 23.84
N ASN A 142 -6.43 8.31 23.07
CA ASN A 142 -7.81 7.82 23.10
C ASN A 142 -7.99 6.54 23.93
N GLY A 143 -6.90 5.94 24.41
CA GLY A 143 -6.90 4.69 25.17
C GLY A 143 -6.86 3.40 24.34
N ASP A 144 -6.82 3.47 23.01
CA ASP A 144 -6.67 2.28 22.16
C ASP A 144 -5.39 1.50 22.46
N LEU A 145 -5.48 0.18 22.36
CA LEU A 145 -4.37 -0.73 22.57
C LEU A 145 -3.72 -1.07 21.24
N ILE A 146 -2.43 -0.76 21.07
CA ILE A 146 -1.73 -0.94 19.79
C ILE A 146 -0.68 -2.05 19.91
N GLY A 147 -0.85 -3.11 19.12
CA GLY A 147 0.16 -4.13 18.91
C GLY A 147 0.85 -3.92 17.57
N VAL A 148 2.19 -3.90 17.55
CA VAL A 148 2.98 -3.72 16.32
C VAL A 148 3.76 -4.99 16.00
N PHE A 149 3.60 -5.50 14.79
CA PHE A 149 4.10 -6.81 14.37
C PHE A 149 4.78 -6.72 13.00
N GLN A 150 5.95 -7.37 12.87
CA GLN A 150 6.67 -7.51 11.61
C GLN A 150 7.01 -8.99 11.37
N PRO A 151 6.63 -9.60 10.22
CA PRO A 151 6.89 -11.02 9.98
C PRO A 151 8.36 -11.36 9.73
N SER A 152 9.05 -10.52 8.96
CA SER A 152 10.47 -10.70 8.65
C SER A 152 11.21 -9.38 8.42
N HIS A 153 12.53 -9.45 8.38
CA HIS A 153 13.44 -8.33 8.10
C HIS A 153 14.65 -8.84 7.29
N GLU A 154 14.41 -9.25 6.05
CA GLU A 154 15.39 -9.97 5.20
C GLU A 154 16.62 -9.13 4.77
N GLY A 155 16.66 -7.85 5.12
CA GLY A 155 17.78 -6.92 4.91
C GLY A 155 17.92 -6.42 3.48
N HIS A 156 18.01 -7.34 2.52
CA HIS A 156 18.11 -7.04 1.10
C HIS A 156 17.28 -8.03 0.27
N GLN A 157 16.92 -7.63 -0.94
CA GLN A 157 16.16 -8.44 -1.88
C GLN A 157 17.04 -9.59 -2.40
N GLN A 158 16.51 -10.82 -2.34
CA GLN A 158 17.20 -12.04 -2.75
C GLN A 158 16.29 -12.86 -3.68
N THR A 159 15.91 -12.26 -4.81
CA THR A 159 15.04 -12.88 -5.84
C THR A 159 15.56 -14.26 -6.24
N ASP A 160 14.64 -15.17 -6.55
CA ASP A 160 14.88 -16.58 -6.94
C ASP A 160 15.37 -17.48 -5.79
N LYS A 161 15.52 -16.94 -4.58
CA LYS A 161 15.67 -17.77 -3.37
C LYS A 161 14.31 -18.18 -2.87
N ASN A 162 13.98 -19.45 -3.09
CA ASN A 162 12.68 -20.04 -2.79
C ASN A 162 12.08 -19.66 -1.42
N LEU A 163 12.89 -19.71 -0.33
CA LEU A 163 12.41 -19.34 1.01
C LEU A 163 12.14 -17.83 1.16
N HIS A 164 13.00 -16.99 0.56
CA HIS A 164 12.85 -15.53 0.58
C HIS A 164 11.57 -15.12 -0.14
N ASP A 165 11.35 -15.66 -1.35
CA ASP A 165 10.16 -15.35 -2.15
C ASP A 165 8.88 -15.86 -1.48
N ARG A 166 8.93 -17.02 -0.81
CA ARG A 166 7.80 -17.53 -0.01
C ARG A 166 7.42 -16.62 1.15
N LYS A 167 8.41 -16.03 1.84
CA LYS A 167 8.15 -15.05 2.91
C LYS A 167 7.57 -13.76 2.35
N ALA A 168 8.16 -13.22 1.27
CA ALA A 168 7.63 -12.05 0.59
C ALA A 168 6.18 -12.25 0.12
N TRP A 169 5.88 -13.43 -0.43
CA TRP A 169 4.51 -13.80 -0.83
C TRP A 169 3.55 -13.88 0.36
N ALA A 170 3.99 -14.46 1.49
CA ALA A 170 3.20 -14.47 2.71
C ALA A 170 2.93 -13.06 3.25
N GLU A 171 3.92 -12.16 3.20
CA GLU A 171 3.79 -10.77 3.63
C GLU A 171 2.81 -9.97 2.76
N MET A 172 2.88 -10.12 1.43
CA MET A 172 1.89 -9.52 0.51
C MET A 172 0.47 -9.98 0.83
N TYR A 173 0.30 -11.28 1.09
CA TYR A 173 -0.99 -11.84 1.49
C TYR A 173 -1.47 -11.30 2.84
N LEU A 174 -0.61 -11.24 3.84
CA LEU A 174 -0.96 -10.70 5.16
C LEU A 174 -1.39 -9.22 5.09
N LEU A 175 -0.70 -8.41 4.28
CA LEU A 175 -1.10 -7.01 4.04
C LEU A 175 -2.48 -6.91 3.38
N SER A 176 -2.80 -7.80 2.44
CA SER A 176 -4.11 -7.80 1.75
C SER A 176 -5.30 -8.03 2.68
N LEU A 177 -5.06 -8.60 3.87
CA LEU A 177 -6.07 -8.81 4.92
C LEU A 177 -6.32 -7.55 5.79
N GLY A 178 -5.53 -6.49 5.59
CA GLY A 178 -5.54 -5.25 6.38
C GLY A 178 -6.38 -4.10 5.80
N GLY A 179 -7.10 -4.30 4.68
CA GLY A 179 -7.98 -3.29 4.06
C GLY A 179 -7.60 -2.96 2.61
N LEU A 180 -8.60 -2.61 1.79
CA LEU A 180 -8.49 -2.56 0.32
C LEU A 180 -8.36 -1.15 -0.30
N LYS A 181 -8.42 -0.07 0.49
CA LYS A 181 -8.22 1.31 0.00
C LYS A 181 -6.98 1.94 0.66
N PRO A 182 -5.78 1.74 0.08
CA PRO A 182 -4.54 2.18 0.69
C PRO A 182 -4.37 3.70 0.69
N TRP A 183 -3.51 4.15 1.60
CA TRP A 183 -2.90 5.48 1.58
C TRP A 183 -1.48 5.35 1.06
N ILE A 184 -1.13 6.05 0.00
CA ILE A 184 0.22 6.03 -0.57
C ILE A 184 1.08 7.07 0.14
N LEU A 185 2.21 6.62 0.67
CA LEU A 185 3.30 7.51 1.09
C LEU A 185 4.03 7.99 -0.16
N TYR A 186 4.02 9.30 -0.42
CA TYR A 186 4.79 9.87 -1.53
C TYR A 186 6.27 9.53 -1.42
N LYS A 187 6.92 9.30 -2.56
CA LYS A 187 8.38 9.12 -2.56
C LYS A 187 9.04 10.40 -2.03
N PRO A 188 9.87 10.33 -0.96
CA PRO A 188 10.64 11.47 -0.52
C PRO A 188 11.60 11.98 -1.60
N GLU A 189 11.79 13.29 -1.63
CA GLU A 189 12.84 13.94 -2.41
C GLU A 189 13.83 14.61 -1.44
N ASN A 190 15.12 14.55 -1.76
CA ASN A 190 16.18 15.18 -0.98
C ASN A 190 16.18 14.80 0.52
N GLN A 191 15.75 13.57 0.86
CA GLN A 191 15.63 13.09 2.24
C GLN A 191 14.71 13.94 3.12
N THR A 192 13.72 14.61 2.51
CA THR A 192 12.74 15.44 3.20
C THR A 192 11.38 14.75 3.25
N THR A 193 10.68 14.87 4.37
CA THR A 193 9.32 14.33 4.51
C THR A 193 8.36 15.11 3.59
N PRO A 194 7.66 14.45 2.65
CA PRO A 194 6.70 15.10 1.77
C PRO A 194 5.57 15.80 2.53
N ASN A 195 5.03 16.88 1.94
CA ASN A 195 3.81 17.54 2.40
C ASN A 195 2.84 17.72 1.21
N PRO A 196 1.67 17.04 1.19
CA PRO A 196 1.17 16.13 2.23
C PRO A 196 2.00 14.84 2.35
N PRO A 197 2.00 14.18 3.52
CA PRO A 197 2.82 12.97 3.75
C PRO A 197 2.29 11.74 3.00
N CYS A 198 0.99 11.68 2.77
CA CYS A 198 0.34 10.63 2.00
C CYS A 198 -0.97 11.14 1.39
N ARG A 199 -1.52 10.34 0.47
CA ARG A 199 -2.84 10.57 -0.14
C ARG A 199 -3.57 9.24 -0.31
N GLN A 200 -4.88 9.26 -0.19
CA GLN A 200 -5.70 8.09 -0.51
C GLN A 200 -5.65 7.83 -2.02
N VAL A 201 -5.53 6.56 -2.40
CA VAL A 201 -5.53 6.20 -3.83
C VAL A 201 -6.87 6.47 -4.48
N MET A 202 -6.82 6.87 -5.76
CA MET A 202 -7.96 7.01 -6.66
C MET A 202 -8.66 5.66 -6.85
N SER A 203 -7.86 4.60 -6.99
CA SER A 203 -8.35 3.23 -7.12
C SER A 203 -7.34 2.20 -6.60
N MET A 204 -7.80 0.96 -6.40
CA MET A 204 -6.97 -0.17 -5.99
C MET A 204 -6.13 -0.79 -7.12
N GLU A 205 -6.19 -0.22 -8.33
CA GLU A 205 -5.46 -0.74 -9.48
C GLU A 205 -3.96 -0.41 -9.41
N PRO A 206 -3.08 -1.34 -9.82
CA PRO A 206 -1.65 -1.07 -9.92
C PRO A 206 -1.31 0.00 -10.96
N CYS A 207 -0.17 0.66 -10.77
CA CYS A 207 0.35 1.62 -11.74
C CYS A 207 1.18 0.92 -12.84
N PHE A 208 0.92 1.25 -14.09
CA PHE A 208 1.77 0.94 -15.23
C PHE A 208 2.90 1.97 -15.31
N HIS A 209 4.13 1.59 -14.93
CA HIS A 209 5.25 2.54 -14.78
C HIS A 209 5.91 2.95 -16.11
N ALA A 210 5.76 2.16 -17.17
CA ALA A 210 6.37 2.43 -18.48
C ALA A 210 5.34 2.42 -19.63
N PRO A 211 4.31 3.29 -19.60
CA PRO A 211 3.29 3.33 -20.64
C PRO A 211 3.81 3.99 -21.93
N PRO A 212 3.27 3.62 -23.10
CA PRO A 212 3.51 4.35 -24.33
C PRO A 212 2.79 5.70 -24.33
N PHE A 213 3.45 6.72 -24.89
CA PHE A 213 2.91 8.07 -25.09
C PHE A 213 2.75 8.36 -26.59
N TYR A 214 1.94 7.56 -27.29
CA TYR A 214 1.86 7.59 -28.75
C TYR A 214 0.43 7.43 -29.27
N ASP A 215 0.02 8.33 -30.15
CA ASP A 215 -1.20 8.21 -30.94
C ASP A 215 -0.89 7.41 -32.21
N CYS A 216 -1.41 6.18 -32.27
CA CYS A 216 -1.20 5.28 -33.40
C CYS A 216 -1.80 5.81 -34.72
N LYS A 217 -2.89 6.59 -34.67
CA LYS A 217 -3.57 7.11 -35.87
C LYS A 217 -2.88 8.37 -36.37
N ALA A 218 -2.60 9.32 -35.48
CA ALA A 218 -1.94 10.58 -35.84
C ALA A 218 -0.41 10.46 -35.97
N LYS A 219 0.16 9.32 -35.57
CA LYS A 219 1.59 8.99 -35.63
C LYS A 219 2.48 9.99 -34.88
N ARG A 220 2.02 10.48 -33.73
CA ARG A 220 2.70 11.50 -32.93
C ARG A 220 2.58 11.21 -31.43
N GLY A 221 3.42 11.89 -30.63
CA GLY A 221 3.31 11.83 -29.19
C GLY A 221 1.97 12.38 -28.68
N VAL A 222 1.39 11.72 -27.69
CA VAL A 222 0.17 12.16 -27.01
C VAL A 222 0.21 11.77 -25.54
N ASP A 223 -0.40 12.60 -24.69
CA ASP A 223 -0.67 12.25 -23.30
C ASP A 223 -1.79 11.21 -23.24
N THR A 224 -1.40 9.96 -22.99
CA THR A 224 -2.32 8.81 -22.89
C THR A 224 -3.13 8.79 -21.60
N GLY A 225 -2.74 9.54 -20.57
CA GLY A 225 -3.49 9.70 -19.31
C GLY A 225 -4.63 10.73 -19.40
N ALA A 226 -4.72 11.44 -20.52
CA ALA A 226 -5.75 12.46 -20.77
C ALA A 226 -6.77 12.04 -21.87
N LEU A 227 -6.67 10.83 -22.42
CA LEU A 227 -7.52 10.40 -23.55
C LEU A 227 -8.93 9.96 -23.14
N VAL A 228 -9.07 9.27 -22.02
CA VAL A 228 -10.34 8.71 -21.53
C VAL A 228 -10.45 8.89 -20.02
N PRO A 229 -11.65 9.04 -19.45
CA PRO A 229 -11.80 9.34 -18.02
C PRO A 229 -11.32 8.22 -17.08
N HIS A 230 -11.36 6.97 -17.55
CA HIS A 230 -11.05 5.79 -16.75
C HIS A 230 -9.59 5.34 -16.84
N VAL A 231 -8.73 6.08 -17.54
CA VAL A 231 -7.27 5.91 -17.56
C VAL A 231 -6.65 7.24 -17.13
N ARG A 232 -5.93 7.24 -16.02
CA ARG A 232 -5.33 8.45 -15.43
C ARG A 232 -3.86 8.24 -15.08
N HIS A 233 -3.13 9.33 -14.91
CA HIS A 233 -1.79 9.28 -14.33
C HIS A 233 -1.82 8.82 -12.87
N CYS A 234 -0.81 8.05 -12.47
CA CYS A 234 -0.73 7.52 -11.11
C CYS A 234 -0.38 8.60 -10.08
N GLU A 235 -0.76 8.35 -8.83
CA GLU A 235 -0.53 9.24 -7.70
C GLU A 235 0.94 9.25 -7.27
N ASP A 236 1.63 8.12 -7.45
CA ASP A 236 3.02 7.86 -7.02
C ASP A 236 4.05 8.02 -8.14
N MET A 237 3.63 7.86 -9.40
CA MET A 237 4.47 7.95 -10.60
C MET A 237 3.75 8.80 -11.64
N SER A 238 4.15 10.08 -11.75
CA SER A 238 3.42 11.09 -12.55
C SER A 238 3.34 10.78 -14.05
N TRP A 239 4.25 9.98 -14.59
CA TRP A 239 4.21 9.49 -15.98
C TRP A 239 3.60 8.09 -16.12
N GLY A 240 3.29 7.40 -15.02
CA GLY A 240 2.62 6.11 -15.07
C GLY A 240 1.15 6.24 -15.44
N LEU A 241 0.49 5.12 -15.76
CA LEU A 241 -0.96 5.05 -15.97
C LEU A 241 -1.63 4.04 -15.05
N LYS A 242 -2.85 4.32 -14.60
CA LYS A 242 -3.70 3.35 -13.90
C LYS A 242 -5.17 3.49 -14.30
N LEU A 243 -5.94 2.45 -14.05
CA LEU A 243 -7.39 2.46 -14.25
C LEU A 243 -8.09 3.06 -13.03
N VAL A 244 -9.11 3.87 -13.26
CA VAL A 244 -9.94 4.50 -12.21
C VAL A 244 -11.42 4.35 -12.53
N GLY A 245 -12.26 4.37 -11.50
CA GLY A 245 -13.70 4.32 -11.63
C GLY A 245 -14.27 5.53 -12.36
N SER A 246 -15.47 5.37 -12.95
CA SER A 246 -16.20 6.44 -13.65
C SER A 246 -16.81 7.51 -12.73
N HIS A 247 -16.67 7.35 -11.41
CA HIS A 247 -17.33 8.17 -10.39
C HIS A 247 -16.36 9.04 -9.58
N GLU A 248 -15.32 9.61 -10.19
CA GLU A 248 -14.69 10.79 -9.59
C GLU A 248 -15.54 12.03 -9.90
N SER A 249 -16.62 12.17 -9.14
CA SER A 249 -17.20 13.47 -8.81
C SER A 249 -16.15 14.30 -8.08
N HIS A 250 -15.86 15.47 -8.63
CA HIS A 250 -15.29 16.65 -7.97
C HIS A 250 -15.12 16.55 -6.45
N ASP A 251 -13.88 16.28 -6.00
CA ASP A 251 -13.36 16.82 -4.75
C ASP A 251 -12.06 17.56 -5.07
N GLN A 252 -12.23 18.69 -5.77
CA GLN A 252 -11.35 19.84 -5.65
C GLN A 252 -12.02 20.79 -4.67
N LEU A 253 -11.46 20.89 -3.46
CA LEU A 253 -11.43 22.09 -2.61
C LEU A 253 -10.45 21.88 -1.45
#